data_AF-A0A6G9SCB3-F1
#
_entry.id   AF-A0A6G9SCB3-F1
#
_cell.length_a   1.000
_cell.length_b   1.000
_cell.length_c   1.000
_cell.angle_alpha   90.00
_cell.angle_beta   90.00
_cell.angle_gamma   90.00
#
_symmetry.space_group_name_H-M   'P 1'
#
loop_
_entity.id
_entity.type
_entity.pdbx_description
1 polymer ?
#
loop_
_entity_poly.entity_id
_entity_poly.type
_entity_poly.pdbx_seq_one_letter_code
_entity_poly.pdbx_strand_id
1 'polypeptide(L)'
;MEFIKKIRMKLGLNYYQSQKLLGFSSSRGYIDFENSKRAVNLEKLIKLWRVSAMDGNDFLAMIEKEVSAKDATRKKPSSLAQKSYDL
;
A
#
# COMPACT_ATOMS: atom_id res chain seq x y z
N MET A 1 2.66 -0.57 2.23
CA MET A 1 1.70 -1.54 1.76
C MET A 1 2.40 -2.88 1.68
N GLU A 2 2.10 -3.77 2.62
CA GLU A 2 2.65 -5.13 2.62
C GLU A 2 2.29 -5.87 1.32
N PHE A 3 1.12 -5.59 0.73
CA PHE A 3 0.69 -6.18 -0.53
C PHE A 3 1.63 -5.85 -1.70
N ILE A 4 1.95 -4.56 -1.90
CA ILE A 4 2.80 -4.09 -3.01
C ILE A 4 4.20 -4.69 -2.91
N LYS A 5 4.76 -4.72 -1.68
CA LYS A 5 6.05 -5.33 -1.39
C LYS A 5 6.05 -6.83 -1.71
N LYS A 6 4.98 -7.55 -1.37
CA LYS A 6 4.83 -8.98 -1.68
C LYS A 6 4.81 -9.23 -3.19
N ILE A 7 4.11 -8.42 -3.97
CA ILE A 7 4.13 -8.52 -5.44
C ILE A 7 5.56 -8.36 -5.97
N ARG A 8 6.26 -7.31 -5.55
CA ARG A 8 7.65 -7.07 -5.99
C ARG A 8 8.57 -8.25 -5.67
N MET A 9 8.49 -8.78 -4.44
CA MET A 9 9.29 -9.91 -4.01
C MET A 9 8.96 -11.19 -4.79
N LYS A 10 7.68 -11.47 -5.05
CA LYS A 10 7.23 -12.60 -5.87
C LYS A 10 7.80 -12.54 -7.29
N LEU A 11 7.89 -11.35 -7.85
CA LEU A 11 8.44 -11.11 -9.19
C LEU A 11 9.98 -11.06 -9.21
N GLY A 12 10.65 -11.16 -8.06
CA GLY A 12 12.12 -11.07 -7.97
C GLY A 12 12.67 -9.70 -8.36
N LEU A 13 11.86 -8.63 -8.31
CA LEU A 13 12.25 -7.32 -8.80
C LEU A 13 12.95 -6.49 -7.72
N ASN A 14 14.03 -5.82 -8.11
CA ASN A 14 14.62 -4.76 -7.30
C ASN A 14 13.86 -3.43 -7.49
N TYR A 15 14.17 -2.43 -6.68
CA TYR A 15 13.48 -1.12 -6.75
C TYR A 15 13.66 -0.41 -8.09
N TYR A 16 14.84 -0.56 -8.71
CA TYR A 16 15.12 0.03 -10.02
C TYR A 16 14.27 -0.59 -11.14
N GLN A 17 14.10 -1.91 -11.13
CA GLN A 17 13.23 -2.59 -12.09
C GLN A 17 11.77 -2.25 -11.84
N SER A 18 11.36 -2.20 -10.57
CA SER A 18 9.98 -1.89 -10.17
C SER A 18 9.58 -0.46 -10.56
N GLN A 19 10.48 0.52 -10.40
CA GLN A 19 10.19 1.89 -10.87
C GLN A 19 9.99 1.95 -12.38
N LYS A 20 10.79 1.23 -13.17
CA LYS A 20 10.69 1.24 -14.63
C LYS A 20 9.40 0.57 -15.08
N LEU A 21 9.08 -0.58 -14.47
CA LEU A 21 7.88 -1.35 -14.76
C LEU A 21 6.60 -0.53 -14.56
N LEU A 22 6.55 0.26 -13.48
CA LEU A 22 5.39 1.08 -13.14
C LEU A 22 5.50 2.53 -13.62
N GLY A 23 6.56 2.91 -14.33
CA GLY A 23 6.74 4.27 -14.84
C GLY A 23 6.85 5.34 -13.74
N PHE A 24 7.60 5.07 -12.68
CA PHE A 24 8.05 6.09 -11.73
C PHE A 24 9.31 6.79 -12.27
N SER A 25 9.42 8.09 -12.00
CA SER A 25 10.60 8.87 -12.37
C SER A 25 11.83 8.58 -11.50
N SER A 26 11.63 7.96 -10.33
CA SER A 26 12.72 7.56 -9.43
C SER A 26 12.36 6.33 -8.60
N SER A 27 13.38 5.55 -8.22
CA SER A 27 13.25 4.44 -7.27
C SER A 27 12.68 4.90 -5.95
N ARG A 28 12.98 6.14 -5.53
CA ARG A 28 12.43 6.74 -4.33
C ARG A 28 10.91 6.91 -4.42
N GLY A 29 10.41 7.39 -5.56
CA GLY A 29 8.97 7.50 -5.80
C GLY A 29 8.25 6.14 -5.70
N TYR A 30 8.87 5.08 -6.22
CA TYR A 30 8.36 3.72 -6.06
C TYR A 30 8.40 3.27 -4.59
N ILE A 31 9.50 3.49 -3.87
CA ILE A 31 9.63 3.12 -2.45
C ILE A 31 8.59 3.84 -1.58
N ASP A 32 8.32 5.11 -1.84
CA ASP A 32 7.29 5.86 -1.12
C ASP A 32 5.89 5.34 -1.43
N PHE A 33 5.62 4.92 -2.67
CA PHE A 33 4.39 4.20 -3.02
C PHE A 33 4.28 2.85 -2.30
N GLU A 34 5.32 2.01 -2.38
CA GLU A 34 5.37 0.71 -1.70
C GLU A 34 5.14 0.87 -0.20
N ASN A 35 5.66 1.93 0.43
CA ASN A 35 5.46 2.23 1.85
C ASN A 35 4.17 2.99 2.18
N SER A 36 3.27 3.19 1.21
CA SER A 36 2.01 3.95 1.39
C SER A 36 2.21 5.42 1.80
N LYS A 37 3.36 6.00 1.51
CA LYS A 37 3.64 7.44 1.72
C LYS A 37 3.24 8.29 0.53
N ARG A 38 2.96 7.66 -0.62
CA ARG A 38 2.58 8.32 -1.86
C ARG A 38 1.44 7.58 -2.54
N ALA A 39 0.40 8.32 -2.93
CA ALA A 39 -0.67 7.82 -3.79
C ALA A 39 -0.20 7.72 -5.26
N VAL A 40 -0.84 6.85 -6.02
CA VAL A 40 -0.59 6.65 -7.46
C VAL A 40 -1.87 6.84 -8.26
N ASN A 41 -1.71 7.10 -9.56
CA ASN A 41 -2.85 7.15 -10.48
C ASN A 41 -3.32 5.73 -10.85
N LEU A 42 -4.51 5.65 -11.44
CA LEU A 42 -5.12 4.38 -11.84
C LEU A 42 -4.28 3.62 -12.87
N GLU A 43 -3.59 4.32 -13.77
CA GLU A 43 -2.72 3.68 -14.77
C GLU A 43 -1.61 2.84 -14.13
N LYS A 44 -0.95 3.36 -13.10
CA LYS A 44 0.08 2.63 -12.35
C LYS A 44 -0.51 1.44 -11.59
N LEU A 45 -1.72 1.58 -11.07
CA LEU A 45 -2.42 0.51 -10.38
C LEU A 45 -2.79 -0.64 -11.33
N ILE A 46 -3.27 -0.31 -12.54
CA ILE A 46 -3.55 -1.29 -13.59
C ILE A 46 -2.27 -1.99 -14.07
N LYS A 47 -1.17 -1.26 -14.24
CA LYS A 47 0.13 -1.86 -14.55
C LYS A 47 0.55 -2.85 -13.48
N LEU A 48 0.42 -2.49 -12.21
CA LEU A 48 0.73 -3.37 -11.08
C LEU A 48 -0.15 -4.63 -11.07
N TRP A 49 -1.45 -4.48 -11.32
CA TRP A 49 -2.37 -5.61 -11.42
C TRP A 49 -1.94 -6.57 -12.55
N ARG A 50 -1.70 -6.04 -13.75
CA ARG A 50 -1.27 -6.85 -14.91
C ARG A 50 0.00 -7.65 -14.64
N VAL A 51 1.00 -7.04 -14.00
CA VAL A 51 2.27 -7.71 -13.71
C VAL A 51 2.16 -8.69 -12.54
N SER A 52 1.19 -8.52 -11.65
CA SER A 52 0.94 -9.47 -10.56
C SER A 52 0.39 -10.82 -11.05
N ALA A 53 -0.16 -10.86 -12.27
CA ALA A 53 -0.86 -12.01 -12.86
C ALA A 53 -1.95 -12.58 -11.94
N MET A 54 -2.59 -11.71 -11.16
CA MET A 54 -3.69 -12.05 -10.27
C MET A 54 -5.03 -11.84 -10.97
N ASP A 55 -6.05 -12.57 -10.53
CA ASP A 55 -7.42 -12.22 -10.87
C ASP A 55 -7.77 -10.80 -10.37
N GLY A 56 -8.63 -10.10 -11.12
CA GLY A 56 -9.02 -8.74 -10.79
C GLY A 56 -9.70 -8.63 -9.43
N ASN A 57 -10.56 -9.59 -9.08
CA ASN A 57 -11.28 -9.59 -7.80
C ASN A 57 -10.32 -9.85 -6.63
N ASP A 58 -9.39 -10.80 -6.79
CA ASP A 58 -8.38 -11.09 -5.77
C ASP A 58 -7.48 -9.87 -5.52
N PHE A 59 -7.09 -9.18 -6.59
CA PHE A 59 -6.28 -7.97 -6.50
C PHE A 59 -6.99 -6.86 -5.71
N LEU A 60 -8.28 -6.64 -6.01
CA LEU A 60 -9.11 -5.66 -5.29
C LEU A 60 -9.34 -6.06 -3.83
N ALA A 61 -9.63 -7.33 -3.56
CA ALA A 61 -9.83 -7.83 -2.20
C ALA A 61 -8.59 -7.64 -1.31
N MET A 62 -7.38 -7.82 -1.86
CA MET A 62 -6.15 -7.56 -1.12
C MET A 62 -5.96 -6.07 -0.81
N ILE A 63 -6.30 -5.19 -1.75
CA ILE A 63 -6.28 -3.74 -1.52
C ILE A 63 -7.28 -3.36 -0.43
N GLU A 64 -8.53 -3.83 -0.53
CA GLU A 64 -9.59 -3.53 0.42
C GLU A 64 -9.22 -3.98 1.84
N LYS A 65 -8.66 -5.19 1.98
CA LYS A 65 -8.18 -5.71 3.26
C LYS A 65 -7.10 -4.81 3.87
N GLU A 66 -6.16 -4.34 3.07
CA GLU A 66 -5.06 -3.50 3.56
C GLU A 66 -5.53 -2.08 3.92
N VAL A 67 -6.44 -1.50 3.13
CA VAL A 67 -7.06 -0.21 3.43
C VAL A 67 -7.90 -0.29 4.71
N SER A 68 -8.75 -1.30 4.83
CA SER A 68 -9.62 -1.50 6.00
C SER A 68 -8.81 -1.69 7.29
N ALA A 69 -7.71 -2.44 7.24
CA ALA A 69 -6.81 -2.61 8.39
C ALA A 69 -6.17 -1.29 8.85
N LYS A 70 -5.84 -0.40 7.92
CA LYS A 70 -5.31 0.93 8.24
C LYS A 70 -6.36 1.87 8.81
N ASP A 71 -7.60 1.77 8.36
CA ASP A 71 -8.68 2.60 8.91
C ASP A 71 -9.10 2.13 10.31
N ALA A 72 -9.09 0.81 10.56
CA ALA A 72 -9.33 0.26 11.90
C ALA A 72 -8.30 0.73 12.94
N THR A 73 -7.02 0.85 12.55
CA THR A 73 -5.96 1.35 13.44
C THR A 73 -6.05 2.86 13.69
N ARG A 74 -6.60 3.64 12.74
CA ARG A 74 -6.86 5.08 12.92
C ARG A 74 -8.07 5.38 13.81
N LYS A 75 -9.07 4.49 13.85
CA LYS A 75 -10.29 4.65 14.66
C LYS A 75 -10.15 4.21 16.12
N LYS A 76 -9.00 3.69 16.55
CA LYS A 76 -8.79 3.35 17.97
C LYS A 76 -8.72 4.67 18.77
N PRO A 77 -9.69 5.00 19.63
CA PRO A 77 -9.61 6.19 20.46
C PRO A 77 -8.39 6.05 21.36
N SER A 78 -7.55 7.08 21.42
CA SER A 78 -6.54 7.19 22.47
C SER A 78 -7.26 7.19 23.82
N SER A 79 -7.20 6.08 24.57
CA SER A 79 -7.78 5.95 25.91
C SER A 79 -6.97 6.72 26.97
N LEU A 80 -6.56 7.95 26.67
CA LEU A 80 -5.72 8.80 27.53
C LEU A 80 -6.32 10.19 27.77
N ALA A 81 -7.65 10.29 27.75
CA ALA A 81 -8.37 11.49 28.18
C ALA A 81 -9.50 11.15 29.17
N GLN A 82 -9.16 10.36 30.20
CA GLN A 82 -9.98 10.26 31.41
C GLN A 82 -9.06 10.55 32.61
N LYS A 83 -8.59 11.80 32.72
CA LYS A 83 -8.33 12.34 34.05
C LYS A 83 -9.67 12.90 34.52
N SER A 84 -10.35 12.08 35.31
CA SER A 84 -11.39 12.49 36.23
C SER A 84 -10.94 13.76 36.94
N TYR A 85 -11.73 14.83 36.77
CA TYR A 85 -11.84 15.83 37.81
C TYR A 85 -12.64 15.18 38.93
N ASP A 86 -11.95 14.54 39.86
CA ASP A 86 -12.49 14.27 41.18
C ASP A 86 -11.86 15.30 42.14
N LEU A 87 -12.77 16.08 42.73
CA LEU A 87 -12.65 17.11 43.78
C LEU A 87 -12.28 18.54 43.33
#